data_AF-A0A3Q7Y703-F1
#
_entry.id   AF-A0A3Q7Y703-F1
#
_cell.length_a   1.000
_cell.length_b   1.000
_cell.length_c   1.000
_cell.angle_alpha   90.00
_cell.angle_beta   90.00
_cell.angle_gamma   90.00
#
_symmetry.space_group_name_H-M   'P 1'
#
loop_
_entity.id
_entity.type
_entity.pdbx_description
1 polymer ?
#
loop_
_entity_poly.entity_id
_entity_poly.type
_entity_poly.pdbx_seq_one_letter_code
_entity_poly.pdbx_strand_id
1 'polypeptide(L)'
;MSAWSPLGGYKVFWGSNVVMENPILHEIAQARNKTVAQIALRWILEQGTSAIVKSFNKERMKQNHEIFDWELSQEELDKINKIPQCIPYNAEMFVSKNGPYKSLEELFE
;
A
#
# COMPACT_ATOMS: atom_id res chain seq x y z
N MET A 1 2.02 -7.74 -13.76
CA MET A 1 2.28 -6.46 -13.05
C MET A 1 2.56 -6.78 -11.58
N SER A 2 3.39 -5.98 -10.91
CA SER A 2 3.76 -6.21 -9.50
C SER A 2 3.74 -4.89 -8.73
N ALA A 3 3.08 -4.89 -7.57
CA ALA A 3 3.00 -3.76 -6.65
C ALA A 3 4.22 -3.74 -5.72
N TRP A 4 5.03 -2.69 -5.87
CA TRP A 4 6.14 -2.38 -4.96
C TRP A 4 5.65 -1.47 -3.84
N SER A 5 6.28 -1.57 -2.66
CA SER A 5 5.87 -0.83 -1.45
C SER A 5 4.38 -0.97 -1.13
N PRO A 6 3.82 -2.21 -1.10
CA PRO A 6 2.38 -2.44 -0.92
C PRO A 6 1.81 -1.90 0.41
N LEU A 7 2.68 -1.65 1.39
CA LEU A 7 2.35 -1.08 2.71
C LEU A 7 2.86 0.36 2.87
N GLY A 8 3.12 1.06 1.76
CA GLY A 8 3.52 2.48 1.74
C GLY A 8 4.96 2.78 2.20
N GLY A 9 5.78 1.78 2.54
CA GLY A 9 7.07 2.03 3.18
C GLY A 9 6.93 2.45 4.64
N TYR A 10 5.93 1.89 5.34
CA TYR A 10 5.61 2.19 6.73
C TYR A 10 6.84 2.26 7.66
N LYS A 11 6.95 3.37 8.40
CA LYS A 11 8.04 3.67 9.34
C LYS A 11 9.45 3.68 8.71
N VAL A 12 9.55 3.86 7.40
CA VAL A 12 10.83 4.11 6.72
C VAL A 12 10.91 5.60 6.39
N PHE A 13 12.09 6.21 6.52
CA PHE A 13 12.28 7.66 6.41
C PHE A 13 11.86 8.26 5.04
N TRP A 14 11.90 7.46 3.97
CA TRP A 14 11.48 7.86 2.62
C TRP A 14 10.04 7.46 2.29
N GLY A 15 9.42 6.64 3.15
CA GLY A 15 8.09 6.07 2.93
C GLY A 15 7.00 6.93 3.54
N SER A 16 5.79 6.39 3.50
CA SER A 16 4.59 7.02 4.04
C SER A 16 3.78 6.02 4.87
N ASN A 17 3.13 6.54 5.91
CA ASN A 17 2.24 5.76 6.75
C ASN A 17 0.80 5.74 6.22
N VAL A 18 0.48 6.46 5.14
CA VAL A 18 -0.90 6.66 4.66
C VAL A 18 -1.68 5.38 4.42
N VAL A 19 -1.02 4.28 4.03
CA VAL A 19 -1.66 2.96 3.89
C VAL A 19 -1.92 2.34 5.26
N MET A 20 -0.87 2.20 6.07
CA MET A 20 -0.94 1.50 7.34
C MET A 20 -1.75 2.24 8.42
N GLU A 21 -1.95 3.56 8.27
CA GLU A 21 -2.72 4.43 9.18
C GLU A 21 -4.07 4.86 8.58
N ASN A 22 -4.46 4.31 7.43
CA ASN A 22 -5.74 4.65 6.80
C ASN A 22 -6.92 4.21 7.69
N PRO A 23 -7.89 5.10 7.99
CA PRO A 23 -9.02 4.77 8.86
C PRO A 23 -9.98 3.74 8.23
N ILE A 24 -10.17 3.78 6.90
CA ILE A 24 -11.04 2.81 6.20
C ILE A 24 -10.43 1.41 6.28
N LEU A 25 -9.11 1.28 6.05
CA LEU A 25 -8.44 -0.01 6.16
C LEU A 25 -8.45 -0.56 7.59
N HIS A 26 -8.36 0.32 8.61
CA HIS A 26 -8.50 -0.08 10.01
C HIS A 26 -9.90 -0.59 10.34
N GLU A 27 -10.95 0.10 9.86
CA GLU A 27 -12.34 -0.31 10.06
C GLU A 27 -12.56 -1.73 9.51
N ILE A 28 -12.12 -1.98 8.27
CA ILE A 28 -12.25 -3.29 7.62
C ILE A 28 -11.43 -4.34 8.37
N ALA A 29 -10.19 -4.02 8.74
CA ALA A 29 -9.31 -4.93 9.49
C ALA A 29 -9.95 -5.36 10.82
N GLN A 30 -10.52 -4.41 11.57
CA GLN A 30 -11.20 -4.67 12.83
C GLN A 30 -12.44 -5.53 12.65
N ALA A 31 -13.30 -5.21 11.67
CA ALA A 31 -14.51 -5.99 11.39
C ALA A 31 -14.20 -7.44 10.99
N ARG A 32 -13.05 -7.68 10.34
CA ARG A 32 -12.62 -9.00 9.90
C ARG A 32 -11.73 -9.77 10.86
N ASN A 33 -11.34 -9.15 11.97
CA ASN A 33 -10.30 -9.67 12.85
C ASN A 33 -9.01 -10.03 12.06
N LYS A 34 -8.61 -9.13 11.17
CA LYS A 34 -7.38 -9.21 10.36
C LYS A 34 -6.50 -7.99 10.64
N THR A 35 -5.28 -8.00 10.12
CA THR A 35 -4.39 -6.84 10.18
C THR A 35 -4.62 -5.90 8.99
N VAL A 36 -4.31 -4.61 9.15
CA VAL A 36 -4.33 -3.63 8.03
C VAL A 36 -3.45 -4.09 6.86
N ALA A 37 -2.29 -4.69 7.17
CA ALA A 37 -1.41 -5.25 6.14
C ALA A 37 -2.09 -6.37 5.34
N GLN A 38 -2.83 -7.26 5.99
CA GLN A 38 -3.58 -8.31 5.29
C GLN A 38 -4.69 -7.74 4.40
N ILE A 39 -5.42 -6.70 4.85
CA ILE A 39 -6.43 -6.04 4.01
C ILE A 39 -5.78 -5.41 2.78
N ALA A 40 -4.70 -4.64 2.95
CA ALA A 40 -4.00 -4.00 1.84
C ALA A 40 -3.45 -5.02 0.83
N LEU A 41 -2.80 -6.09 1.32
CA LEU A 41 -2.25 -7.14 0.45
C LEU A 41 -3.33 -7.94 -0.26
N ARG A 42 -4.45 -8.23 0.40
CA ARG A 42 -5.60 -8.90 -0.21
C ARG A 42 -6.22 -8.04 -1.31
N TRP A 43 -6.37 -6.74 -1.07
CA TRP A 43 -6.87 -5.81 -2.09
C TRP A 43 -5.98 -5.82 -3.34
N ILE A 44 -4.65 -5.76 -3.16
CA ILE A 44 -3.68 -5.86 -4.27
C ILE A 44 -3.86 -7.16 -5.07
N LEU A 45 -4.04 -8.28 -4.38
CA LEU A 45 -4.28 -9.58 -5.02
C LEU A 45 -5.57 -9.57 -5.86
N GLU A 46 -6.65 -8.96 -5.37
CA GLU A 46 -7.92 -8.84 -6.10
C GLU A 46 -7.87 -7.91 -7.31
N GLN A 47 -6.93 -6.96 -7.34
CA GLN A 47 -6.63 -6.17 -8.55
C GLN A 47 -5.88 -7.00 -9.62
N GLY A 48 -5.65 -8.30 -9.40
CA GLY A 48 -4.95 -9.17 -10.34
C GLY A 48 -3.43 -8.91 -10.42
N THR A 49 -2.85 -8.31 -9.38
CA THR A 49 -1.42 -7.99 -9.31
C THR A 49 -0.75 -8.68 -8.12
N SER A 50 0.56 -8.90 -8.23
CA SER A 50 1.37 -9.51 -7.17
C SER A 50 1.89 -8.43 -6.22
N ALA A 51 1.93 -8.71 -4.91
CA ALA A 51 2.49 -7.80 -3.91
C ALA A 51 3.92 -8.21 -3.52
N ILE A 52 4.88 -7.28 -3.56
CA ILE A 52 6.24 -7.50 -3.05
C ILE A 52 6.33 -6.86 -1.67
N VAL A 53 5.97 -7.62 -0.63
CA VAL A 53 5.96 -7.17 0.76
C VAL A 53 7.21 -7.62 1.51
N LYS A 54 7.83 -6.69 2.24
CA LYS A 54 9.05 -6.95 3.03
C LYS A 54 8.76 -6.94 4.52
N SER A 55 9.27 -7.94 5.24
CA SER A 55 9.31 -8.00 6.70
C SER A 55 10.56 -8.76 7.16
N PHE A 56 11.10 -8.36 8.32
CA PHE A 56 12.13 -9.14 9.04
C PHE A 56 11.59 -9.83 10.29
N ASN A 57 10.31 -9.62 10.60
CA ASN A 57 9.63 -10.29 11.71
C ASN A 57 8.82 -11.46 11.16
N LYS A 58 9.06 -12.64 11.75
CA LYS A 58 8.54 -13.93 11.28
C LYS A 58 7.02 -14.02 11.37
N GLU A 59 6.43 -13.46 12.43
CA GLU A 59 4.99 -13.44 12.65
C GLU A 59 4.30 -12.61 11.56
N ARG A 60 4.83 -11.41 11.24
CA ARG A 60 4.35 -10.58 10.12
C ARG A 60 4.52 -11.26 8.78
N MET A 61 5.61 -11.98 8.55
CA MET A 61 5.80 -12.76 7.31
C MET A 61 4.72 -13.83 7.15
N LYS A 62 4.40 -14.54 8.23
CA LYS A 62 3.31 -15.52 8.25
C LYS A 62 1.97 -14.85 7.97
N GLN A 63 1.64 -13.76 8.67
CA GLN A 63 0.39 -13.02 8.47
C GLN A 63 0.24 -12.49 7.03
N ASN A 64 1.32 -11.96 6.44
CA ASN A 64 1.33 -11.48 5.06
C ASN A 64 1.03 -12.59 4.03
N HIS A 65 1.28 -13.85 4.39
CA HIS A 65 0.97 -15.01 3.54
C HIS A 65 -0.48 -15.52 3.74
N GLU A 66 -1.13 -15.19 4.85
CA GLU A 66 -2.50 -15.63 5.20
C GLU A 66 -3.59 -14.76 4.54
N ILE A 67 -3.44 -14.47 3.23
CA ILE A 67 -4.32 -13.60 2.44
C ILE A 67 -5.06 -14.34 1.31
N PHE A 68 -4.79 -15.62 1.10
CA PHE A 68 -5.29 -16.38 -0.05
C PHE A 68 -6.64 -17.05 0.19
N ASP A 69 -6.94 -17.45 1.43
CA ASP A 69 -8.11 -18.28 1.76
C ASP A 69 -9.40 -17.47 2.01
N TRP A 70 -9.42 -16.19 1.66
CA TRP A 70 -10.57 -15.29 1.85
C TRP A 70 -10.50 -14.13 0.85
N GLU A 71 -11.62 -13.43 0.67
CA GLU A 71 -11.79 -12.32 -0.27
C GLU A 71 -12.52 -11.14 0.37
N LEU A 72 -12.29 -9.93 -0.14
CA LEU A 72 -13.01 -8.71 0.24
C LEU A 72 -14.43 -8.76 -0.30
N SER A 73 -15.37 -8.25 0.48
CA SER A 73 -16.74 -8.09 -0.03
C SER A 73 -16.83 -6.89 -0.96
N GLN A 74 -17.85 -6.84 -1.81
CA GLN A 74 -18.06 -5.68 -2.68
C GLN A 74 -18.19 -4.38 -1.89
N GLU A 75 -18.86 -4.40 -0.72
CA GLU A 75 -18.99 -3.22 0.14
C GLU A 75 -17.62 -2.70 0.62
N GLU A 76 -16.71 -3.60 0.97
CA GLU A 76 -15.38 -3.23 1.43
C GLU A 76 -14.50 -2.72 0.29
N LEU A 77 -14.61 -3.34 -0.89
CA LEU A 77 -13.98 -2.83 -2.11
C LEU A 77 -14.48 -1.42 -2.43
N ASP A 78 -15.79 -1.18 -2.32
CA ASP A 78 -16.39 0.14 -2.51
C ASP A 78 -15.93 1.15 -1.47
N LYS A 79 -15.68 0.73 -0.22
CA LYS A 79 -15.05 1.58 0.81
C LYS A 79 -13.60 1.90 0.44
N ILE A 80 -12.80 0.91 0.04
CA ILE A 80 -11.39 1.11 -0.35
C ILE A 80 -11.29 2.06 -1.56
N ASN A 81 -12.20 1.95 -2.53
CA ASN A 81 -12.25 2.82 -3.71
C ASN A 81 -12.47 4.31 -3.38
N LYS A 82 -12.94 4.63 -2.16
CA LYS A 82 -13.11 6.02 -1.69
C LYS A 82 -11.83 6.60 -1.08
N ILE A 83 -10.77 5.81 -0.90
CA ILE A 83 -9.49 6.30 -0.39
C ILE A 83 -8.90 7.28 -1.41
N PRO A 84 -8.60 8.55 -1.02
CA PRO A 84 -7.96 9.50 -1.91
C PRO A 84 -6.60 8.99 -2.38
N GLN A 85 -6.36 9.07 -3.69
CA GLN A 85 -5.10 8.62 -4.28
C GLN A 85 -4.03 9.70 -4.15
N CYS A 86 -2.82 9.31 -3.75
CA CYS A 86 -1.67 10.18 -3.70
C CYS A 86 -0.39 9.40 -4.03
N ILE A 87 0.66 10.09 -4.45
CA ILE A 87 2.00 9.51 -4.59
C ILE A 87 2.67 9.60 -3.22
N PRO A 88 2.91 8.48 -2.51
CA PRO A 88 3.39 8.51 -1.13
C PRO A 88 4.93 8.59 -1.03
N TYR A 89 5.64 8.54 -2.17
CA TYR A 89 7.09 8.49 -2.23
C TYR A 89 7.66 9.89 -2.45
N ASN A 90 8.57 10.33 -1.58
CA ASN A 90 9.32 11.56 -1.82
C ASN A 90 10.40 11.28 -2.88
N ALA A 91 10.15 11.76 -4.09
CA ALA A 91 11.04 11.66 -5.24
C ALA A 91 11.82 12.97 -5.51
N GLU A 92 11.82 13.94 -4.59
CA GLU A 92 12.46 15.25 -4.78
C GLU A 92 13.96 15.12 -5.07
N MET A 93 14.61 14.05 -4.62
CA MET A 93 16.01 13.77 -4.93
C MET A 93 16.30 13.59 -6.42
N PHE A 94 15.28 13.29 -7.24
CA PHE A 94 15.40 13.15 -8.69
C PHE A 94 15.06 14.45 -9.44
N VAL A 95 14.60 15.48 -8.73
CA VAL A 95 14.18 16.76 -9.28
C VAL A 95 15.29 17.79 -9.10
N SER A 96 15.66 18.49 -10.17
CA SER A 96 16.68 19.55 -10.10
C SER A 96 16.50 20.57 -11.22
N LYS A 97 16.74 21.85 -10.89
CA LYS A 97 16.74 22.94 -11.88
C LYS A 97 17.66 22.68 -13.07
N ASN A 98 18.76 21.96 -12.86
CA ASN A 98 19.73 21.60 -13.91
C ASN A 98 19.63 20.14 -14.35
N GLY A 99 18.73 19.35 -13.74
CA GLY A 99 18.53 17.94 -14.03
C GLY A 99 17.57 17.67 -15.19
N PRO A 100 17.36 16.41 -15.58
CA PRO A 100 16.42 16.03 -16.62
C PRO A 100 14.95 16.30 -16.24
N TYR A 101 14.62 16.31 -14.94
CA TYR A 101 13.27 16.59 -14.42
C TYR A 101 13.27 17.85 -13.55
N LYS A 102 12.37 18.80 -13.84
CA LYS A 102 12.26 20.10 -13.16
C LYS A 102 11.18 20.12 -12.08
N SER A 103 10.23 19.20 -12.13
CA SER A 103 9.18 19.02 -11.12
C SER A 103 8.84 17.55 -10.90
N LEU A 104 7.99 17.26 -9.90
CA LEU A 104 7.50 15.91 -9.66
C LEU A 104 6.49 15.49 -10.74
N GLU A 105 5.70 16.42 -11.26
CA GLU A 105 4.79 16.19 -12.38
C GLU A 105 5.58 15.69 -13.60
N GLU A 106 6.65 16.39 -13.98
CA GLU A 106 7.51 15.96 -15.10
C GLU A 106 8.18 14.59 -14.89
N LEU A 107 8.39 14.18 -13.63
CA LEU A 107 8.98 12.89 -13.31
C LEU A 107 7.98 11.73 -13.46
N PHE A 108 6.68 11.99 -13.24
CA PHE A 108 5.63 10.98 -13.19
C PHE A 108 4.69 11.00 -14.41
N GLU A 109 4.84 11.96 -15.33
CA GLU A 109 4.25 11.97 -16.68
C GLU A 109 4.95 10.99 -17.63
#